data_AF-A0A937EWW8-F1
#
_entry.id   AF-A0A937EWW8-F1
#
_cell.length_a   1.000
_cell.length_b   1.000
_cell.length_c   1.000
_cell.angle_alpha   90.00
_cell.angle_beta   90.00
_cell.angle_gamma   90.00
#
_symmetry.space_group_name_H-M   'P 1'
#
loop_
_entity.id
_entity.type
_entity.pdbx_description
1 polymer ?
#
loop_
_entity_poly.entity_id
_entity_poly.type
_entity_poly.pdbx_seq_one_letter_code
_entity_poly.pdbx_strand_id
1 'polypeptide(L)'
;MFVLSGYEYLLGFLLICSLVPALALTAAKLLRPSRRGPERRTTYESGMEPIGGAWIQFNIRYYMFALIFVIFDVETVFLYPWAVAFNRLGLLAFIEALIFVGILVVGLVYAWRKGALEWS
;
A
#
# COMPACT_ATOMS: atom_id res chain seq x y z
N MET A 1 21.02 19.75 -15.54
CA MET A 1 20.96 20.66 -14.38
C MET A 1 19.69 20.31 -13.61
N PHE A 2 19.79 19.84 -12.37
CA PHE A 2 18.62 19.53 -11.53
C PHE A 2 18.04 20.89 -11.06
N VAL A 3 16.93 21.33 -11.65
CA VAL A 3 16.30 22.65 -11.37
C VAL A 3 15.16 22.53 -10.34
N LEU A 4 14.98 21.35 -9.75
CA LEU A 4 13.93 21.08 -8.76
C LEU A 4 14.38 21.58 -7.38
N SER A 5 13.77 22.66 -6.90
CA SER A 5 14.00 23.20 -5.55
C SER A 5 13.20 22.42 -4.50
N GLY A 6 13.81 22.17 -3.33
CA GLY A 6 13.15 21.60 -2.16
C GLY A 6 13.25 20.08 -2.01
N TYR A 7 13.76 19.36 -3.02
CA TYR A 7 13.97 17.90 -2.93
C TYR A 7 15.12 17.53 -1.99
N GLU A 8 16.05 18.44 -1.74
CA GLU A 8 17.10 18.32 -0.73
C GLU A 8 16.54 18.16 0.69
N TYR A 9 15.44 18.86 1.01
CA TYR A 9 14.77 18.71 2.31
C TYR A 9 14.06 17.37 2.42
N LEU A 10 13.41 16.91 1.33
CA LEU A 10 12.79 15.59 1.28
C LEU A 10 13.84 14.49 1.48
N LEU A 11 14.98 14.58 0.79
CA LEU A 11 16.07 13.62 0.93
C LEU A 11 16.65 13.64 2.35
N GLY A 12 16.92 14.82 2.90
CA GLY A 12 17.39 14.97 4.28
C GLY A 12 16.43 14.37 5.30
N PHE A 13 15.13 14.63 5.14
CA PHE A 13 14.08 14.06 5.98
C PHE A 13 14.02 12.53 5.88
N LEU A 14 14.05 11.98 4.66
CA LEU A 14 14.04 10.54 4.43
C LEU A 14 15.26 9.85 5.06
N LEU A 15 16.44 10.47 4.99
CA LEU A 15 17.65 9.97 5.63
C LEU A 15 17.52 9.96 7.16
N ILE A 16 17.03 11.04 7.77
CA ILE A 16 16.82 11.10 9.22
C ILE A 16 15.79 10.05 9.65
N CYS A 17 14.64 9.97 8.97
CA CYS A 17 13.57 9.02 9.27
C CYS A 17 14.01 7.56 9.12
N SER A 18 14.94 7.27 8.21
CA SER A 18 15.50 5.91 8.05
C SER A 18 16.59 5.62 9.09
N LEU A 19 17.38 6.64 9.44
CA LEU A 19 18.49 6.52 10.40
C LEU A 19 17.99 6.27 11.82
N VAL A 20 16.91 6.94 12.25
CA VAL A 20 16.41 6.82 13.63
C VAL A 20 16.02 5.37 13.98
N PRO A 21 15.18 4.65 13.21
CA PRO A 21 14.88 3.24 13.46
C PRO A 21 16.12 2.35 13.40
N ALA A 22 17.04 2.60 12.45
CA ALA A 22 18.27 1.84 12.32
C ALA A 22 19.18 1.97 13.56
N LEU A 23 19.37 3.20 14.05
CA LEU A 23 20.13 3.47 15.27
C LEU A 23 19.42 2.90 16.50
N ALA A 24 18.10 3.06 16.62
CA ALA A 24 17.33 2.53 17.73
C ALA A 24 17.42 0.99 17.81
N LEU A 25 17.25 0.30 16.68
CA LEU A 25 17.39 -1.16 16.60
C LEU A 25 18.83 -1.61 16.86
N THR A 26 19.83 -0.86 16.40
CA THR A 26 21.25 -1.16 16.65
C THR A 26 21.61 -0.98 18.12
N ALA A 27 21.20 0.13 18.74
CA ALA A 27 21.38 0.37 20.16
C ALA A 27 20.66 -0.69 21.00
N ALA A 28 19.41 -1.02 20.66
CA ALA A 28 18.67 -2.09 21.32
C ALA A 28 19.39 -3.44 21.18
N LYS A 29 19.94 -3.77 20.01
CA LYS A 29 20.71 -4.99 19.79
C LYS A 29 22.01 -5.04 20.61
N LEU A 30 22.68 -3.90 20.80
CA LEU A 30 23.92 -3.78 21.58
C LEU A 30 23.68 -3.86 23.10
N LEU A 31 22.63 -3.19 23.58
CA LEU A 31 22.31 -3.10 25.01
C LEU A 31 21.55 -4.31 25.55
N ARG A 32 20.78 -5.01 24.70
CA ARG A 32 19.94 -6.13 25.11
C ARG A 32 20.79 -7.33 25.58
N PRO A 33 20.38 -8.01 26.66
CA PRO A 33 20.97 -9.29 27.05
C PRO A 33 20.90 -10.34 25.93
N SER A 34 22.07 -10.86 25.53
CA SER A 34 22.17 -11.93 24.53
C SER A 34 21.92 -13.29 25.18
N ARG A 35 20.67 -13.74 25.20
CA ARG A 35 20.30 -15.13 25.53
C ARG A 35 19.96 -15.89 24.25
N ARG A 36 20.82 -16.86 23.89
CA ARG A 36 20.70 -17.68 22.67
C ARG A 36 20.39 -19.13 23.06
N GLY A 37 19.19 -19.36 23.56
CA GLY A 37 18.67 -20.71 23.80
C GLY A 37 17.93 -21.22 22.56
N PRO A 38 17.97 -22.53 22.26
CA PRO A 38 17.22 -23.13 21.14
C PRO A 38 15.71 -22.91 21.28
N GLU A 39 15.17 -22.95 22.50
CA GLU A 39 13.74 -22.73 22.78
C GLU A 39 13.23 -21.36 22.32
N ARG A 40 14.04 -20.30 22.42
CA ARG A 40 13.68 -18.94 21.98
C ARG A 40 13.63 -18.76 20.46
N ARG A 41 14.02 -19.78 19.70
CA ARG A 41 14.00 -19.80 18.22
C ARG A 41 12.88 -20.66 17.68
N THR A 42 11.96 -21.11 18.54
CA THR A 42 10.76 -21.81 18.13
C THR A 42 9.64 -20.80 17.82
N THR A 43 8.75 -21.15 16.91
CA THR A 43 7.55 -20.36 16.62
C THR A 43 6.65 -20.39 17.84
N TYR A 44 6.03 -19.24 18.14
CA TYR A 44 5.03 -19.17 19.20
C TYR A 44 3.82 -20.05 18.85
N GLU A 45 3.40 -20.87 19.81
CA GLU A 45 2.20 -21.70 19.78
C GLU A 45 1.49 -21.56 21.13
N SER A 46 0.24 -22.01 21.24
CA SER A 46 -0.61 -21.95 22.43
C SER A 46 -0.17 -22.90 23.57
N GLY A 47 1.13 -23.17 23.69
CA GLY A 47 1.73 -24.02 24.72
C GLY A 47 1.99 -25.48 24.31
N MET A 48 1.72 -25.84 23.05
CA MET A 48 1.89 -27.19 22.51
C MET A 48 2.91 -27.21 21.39
N GLU A 49 3.42 -28.39 21.03
CA GLU A 49 4.21 -28.53 19.81
C GLU A 49 3.31 -28.33 18.57
N PRO A 50 3.80 -27.64 17.51
CA PRO A 50 3.04 -27.49 16.28
C PRO A 50 2.76 -28.85 15.65
N ILE A 51 1.48 -29.20 15.54
CA ILE A 51 1.03 -30.45 14.92
C ILE A 51 0.32 -30.12 13.61
N GLY A 52 0.72 -30.76 12.52
CA GLY A 52 0.13 -30.59 11.20
C GLY A 52 1.03 -29.86 10.20
N GLY A 53 0.52 -29.61 9.00
CA GLY A 53 1.24 -28.88 7.96
C GLY A 53 0.99 -27.37 8.09
N ALA A 54 2.03 -26.56 7.85
CA ALA A 54 1.93 -25.09 7.79
C ALA A 54 1.28 -24.57 6.48
N TRP A 55 0.62 -25.45 5.72
CA TRP A 55 0.02 -25.11 4.44
C TRP A 55 -1.39 -24.58 4.66
N ILE A 56 -1.60 -23.31 4.33
CA ILE A 56 -2.90 -22.65 4.40
C ILE A 56 -3.41 -22.46 2.98
N GLN A 57 -4.70 -22.73 2.76
CA GLN A 57 -5.37 -22.35 1.52
C GLN A 57 -5.50 -20.82 1.50
N PHE A 58 -4.66 -20.18 0.68
CA PHE A 58 -4.70 -18.73 0.55
C PHE A 58 -5.98 -18.32 -0.17
N ASN A 59 -6.77 -17.46 0.47
CA ASN A 59 -8.06 -17.07 -0.07
C ASN A 59 -7.87 -16.14 -1.30
N ILE A 60 -8.56 -16.43 -2.40
CA ILE A 60 -8.51 -15.60 -3.63
C ILE A 60 -8.95 -14.15 -3.38
N ARG A 61 -9.70 -13.88 -2.30
CA ARG A 61 -10.14 -12.54 -1.91
C ARG A 61 -9.00 -11.53 -1.85
N TYR A 62 -7.83 -11.90 -1.31
CA TYR A 62 -6.67 -10.99 -1.27
C TYR A 62 -6.24 -10.51 -2.65
N TYR A 63 -6.28 -11.41 -3.64
CA TYR A 63 -5.98 -11.08 -5.03
C TYR A 63 -7.04 -10.16 -5.64
N MET A 64 -8.33 -10.45 -5.40
CA MET A 64 -9.43 -9.61 -5.90
C MET A 64 -9.32 -8.17 -5.41
N PHE A 65 -9.05 -7.96 -4.11
CA PHE A 65 -8.83 -6.63 -3.55
C PHE A 65 -7.60 -5.93 -4.14
N ALA A 66 -6.46 -6.64 -4.25
CA ALA A 66 -5.25 -6.06 -4.81
C ALA A 66 -5.43 -5.65 -6.28
N LEU A 67 -6.10 -6.48 -7.08
CA LEU A 67 -6.37 -6.20 -8.49
C LEU A 67 -7.25 -4.95 -8.64
N ILE A 68 -8.35 -4.88 -7.90
CA ILE A 68 -9.24 -3.72 -7.94
C ILE A 68 -8.50 -2.46 -7.48
N PHE A 69 -7.74 -2.55 -6.38
CA PHE A 69 -6.93 -1.43 -5.89
C PHE A 69 -5.99 -0.88 -6.96
N VAL A 70 -5.22 -1.73 -7.65
CA VAL A 70 -4.28 -1.30 -8.68
C VAL A 70 -4.99 -0.63 -9.87
N ILE A 71 -6.16 -1.14 -10.27
CA ILE A 71 -6.95 -0.54 -11.34
C ILE A 71 -7.39 0.88 -10.93
N PHE A 72 -7.99 1.04 -9.75
CA PHE A 72 -8.40 2.36 -9.26
C PHE A 72 -7.22 3.30 -9.03
N ASP A 73 -6.08 2.81 -8.56
CA ASP A 73 -4.87 3.62 -8.37
C ASP A 73 -4.41 4.21 -9.71
N VAL A 74 -4.32 3.40 -10.76
CA VAL A 74 -4.00 3.85 -12.13
C VAL A 74 -5.03 4.85 -12.65
N GLU A 75 -6.32 4.64 -12.40
CA GLU A 75 -7.38 5.59 -12.78
C GLU A 75 -7.21 6.95 -12.08
N THR A 76 -6.85 6.98 -10.79
CA THR A 76 -6.58 8.24 -10.08
C THR A 76 -5.37 8.98 -10.64
N VAL A 77 -4.35 8.26 -11.11
CA VAL A 77 -3.20 8.85 -11.82
C VAL A 77 -3.64 9.63 -13.05
N PHE A 78 -4.66 9.18 -13.78
CA PHE A 78 -5.23 9.94 -14.91
C PHE A 78 -6.06 11.15 -14.47
N LEU A 79 -6.69 11.10 -13.29
CA LEU A 79 -7.46 12.23 -12.76
C LEU A 79 -6.57 13.38 -12.26
N TYR A 80 -5.35 13.11 -11.78
CA TYR A 80 -4.49 14.16 -11.21
C TYR A 80 -4.13 15.27 -12.21
N PRO A 81 -3.63 15.00 -13.43
CA PRO A 81 -3.30 16.06 -14.38
C PRO A 81 -4.51 16.92 -14.76
N TRP A 82 -5.68 16.29 -14.94
CA TRP A 82 -6.93 16.99 -15.21
C TRP A 82 -7.32 17.91 -14.04
N ALA A 83 -7.28 17.40 -12.81
CA ALA A 83 -7.63 18.16 -11.61
C ALA A 83 -6.68 19.34 -11.36
N VAL A 84 -5.37 19.16 -11.56
CA VAL A 84 -4.37 20.21 -11.40
C VAL A 84 -4.52 21.30 -12.48
N ALA A 85 -4.87 20.92 -13.71
CA ALA A 85 -5.04 21.85 -14.82
C ALA A 85 -6.45 22.44 -14.94
N PHE A 86 -7.39 22.07 -14.05
CA PHE A 86 -8.81 22.40 -14.17
C PHE A 86 -9.09 23.89 -14.37
N ASN A 87 -8.31 24.77 -13.72
CA ASN A 87 -8.43 26.22 -13.83
C ASN A 87 -8.10 26.81 -15.22
N ARG A 88 -7.48 26.03 -16.10
CA ARG A 88 -7.11 26.42 -17.47
C ARG A 88 -7.90 25.66 -18.53
N LEU A 89 -8.69 24.68 -18.11
CA LEU A 89 -9.46 23.82 -18.99
C LEU A 89 -10.89 24.37 -19.17
N GLY A 90 -11.45 24.20 -20.36
CA GLY A 90 -12.81 24.63 -20.69
C GLY A 90 -13.87 23.58 -20.31
N LEU A 91 -15.14 23.91 -20.57
CA LEU A 91 -16.30 23.05 -20.28
C LEU A 91 -16.20 21.65 -20.91
N LEU A 92 -15.59 21.53 -22.09
CA LEU A 92 -15.43 20.25 -22.78
C LEU A 92 -14.61 19.24 -21.96
N ALA A 93 -13.46 19.65 -21.43
CA ALA A 93 -12.61 18.81 -20.59
C ALA A 93 -13.30 18.42 -19.27
N PHE A 94 -14.21 19.26 -18.76
CA PHE A 94 -15.03 18.90 -17.61
C PHE A 94 -16.04 17.80 -17.96
N ILE A 95 -16.72 17.91 -19.11
CA ILE A 95 -17.67 16.88 -19.58
C ILE A 95 -16.95 15.54 -19.83
N GLU A 96 -15.79 15.57 -20.50
CA GLU A 96 -14.98 14.37 -20.75
C GLU A 96 -14.55 13.68 -19.45
N ALA A 97 -14.10 14.44 -18.45
CA ALA A 97 -13.77 13.89 -17.14
C ALA A 97 -14.98 13.34 -16.40
N LEU A 98 -16.15 13.98 -16.53
CA LEU A 98 -17.39 13.47 -15.95
C LEU A 98 -17.83 12.15 -16.60
N ILE A 99 -17.67 12.02 -17.92
CA ILE A 99 -17.88 10.76 -18.64
C ILE A 99 -16.88 9.70 -18.15
N PHE A 100 -15.60 10.05 -18.04
CA PHE A 100 -14.56 9.14 -17.54
C PHE A 100 -14.90 8.61 -16.14
N VAL A 101 -15.19 9.50 -15.19
CA VAL A 101 -15.64 9.12 -13.84
C VAL A 101 -16.92 8.28 -13.89
N GLY A 102 -17.87 8.61 -14.77
CA GLY A 102 -19.07 7.81 -15.00
C GLY A 102 -18.75 6.36 -15.38
N ILE A 103 -17.78 6.14 -16.27
CA ILE A 103 -17.31 4.79 -16.65
C ILE A 103 -16.71 4.06 -15.44
N LEU A 104 -15.90 4.75 -14.62
CA LEU A 104 -15.32 4.15 -13.41
C LEU A 104 -16.39 3.71 -12.42
N VAL A 105 -17.41 4.55 -12.21
CA VAL A 105 -18.56 4.24 -11.34
C VAL A 105 -19.31 3.01 -11.85
N VAL A 106 -19.50 2.87 -13.17
CA VAL A 106 -20.11 1.67 -13.75
C VAL A 106 -19.25 0.43 -13.49
N GLY A 107 -17.93 0.52 -13.65
CA GLY A 107 -16.99 -0.54 -13.32
C GLY A 107 -17.05 -0.95 -11.85
N LEU A 108 -17.09 0.03 -10.94
CA LEU A 108 -17.23 -0.19 -9.50
C LEU A 108 -18.53 -0.89 -9.14
N VAL A 109 -19.66 -0.39 -9.68
CA VAL A 109 -20.97 -0.98 -9.46
C VAL A 109 -21.01 -2.42 -9.97
N TYR A 110 -20.41 -2.69 -11.14
CA TYR A 110 -20.30 -4.06 -11.65
C TYR A 110 -19.50 -4.96 -10.71
N ALA A 111 -18.31 -4.53 -10.27
CA ALA A 111 -17.47 -5.27 -9.35
C ALA A 111 -18.19 -5.57 -8.02
N TRP A 112 -18.91 -4.57 -7.49
CA TRP A 112 -19.73 -4.74 -6.29
C TRP A 112 -20.87 -5.74 -6.52
N ARG A 113 -21.62 -5.63 -7.61
CA ARG A 113 -22.72 -6.56 -7.94
C ARG A 113 -22.23 -8.00 -8.15
N LYS A 114 -20.97 -8.20 -8.51
CA LYS A 114 -20.34 -9.52 -8.66
C LYS A 114 -19.71 -10.06 -7.36
N GLY A 115 -19.83 -9.34 -6.24
CA GLY A 115 -19.25 -9.75 -4.96
C GLY A 115 -17.73 -9.69 -4.93
N ALA A 116 -17.09 -8.99 -5.87
CA ALA A 116 -15.62 -8.89 -5.94
C ALA A 116 -15.02 -8.15 -4.73
N LEU A 117 -15.85 -7.42 -3.99
CA LEU A 117 -15.53 -6.65 -2.80
C LEU A 117 -16.09 -7.28 -1.51
N GLU A 118 -16.60 -8.51 -1.57
CA GLU A 118 -17.18 -9.17 -0.39
C GLU A 118 -16.12 -9.85 0.47
N TRP A 119 -16.21 -9.62 1.78
CA TRP A 119 -15.37 -10.24 2.82
C TRP A 119 -16.18 -11.23 3.67
N SER A 120 -17.18 -11.90 3.09
CA SER A 120 -17.97 -12.95 3.75
C SER A 120 -17.50 -14.32 3.31
#